data_AF-A0A8H4ZC68-F1
#
_entry.id   AF-A0A8H4ZC68-F1
#
_cell.length_a   1.000
_cell.length_b   1.000
_cell.length_c   1.000
_cell.angle_alpha   90.00
_cell.angle_beta   90.00
_cell.angle_gamma   90.00
#
_symmetry.space_group_name_H-M   'P 1'
#
loop_
_entity.id
_entity.type
_entity.pdbx_description
1 polymer ?
#
loop_
_entity_poly.entity_id
_entity_poly.type
_entity_poly.pdbx_seq_one_letter_code
_entity_poly.pdbx_strand_id
1 'polypeptide(L)'
;MDFDDIAKEIDDKLVTKIDIDPPIGWTNDFEAVNGFEWVEEGSIAAIIEGFGLKGKPKPLFGNKGEQKDVIFQAGEKLYIYQPDSEDVLRIKDYTDLESLVFAINDSGYGELNIANPRYS
;
A
#
# COMPACT_ATOMS: atom_id res chain seq x y z
N MET A 1 -6.20 11.40 8.56
CA MET A 1 -6.60 11.11 7.17
C MET A 1 -7.99 10.56 7.22
N ASP A 2 -8.88 11.06 6.39
CA ASP A 2 -10.30 10.70 6.49
C ASP A 2 -10.60 9.50 5.59
N PHE A 3 -11.64 8.75 5.92
CA PHE A 3 -12.07 7.58 5.14
C PHE A 3 -12.27 7.91 3.65
N ASP A 4 -12.88 9.05 3.36
CA ASP A 4 -13.16 9.51 2.00
C ASP A 4 -11.89 9.84 1.19
N ASP A 5 -10.73 9.97 1.83
CA ASP A 5 -9.44 10.16 1.16
C ASP A 5 -8.86 8.85 0.61
N ILE A 6 -9.21 7.71 1.22
CA ILE A 6 -8.56 6.42 0.98
C ILE A 6 -9.49 5.35 0.40
N ALA A 7 -10.81 5.52 0.50
CA ALA A 7 -11.78 4.58 -0.02
C ALA A 7 -12.78 5.24 -0.99
N LYS A 8 -13.38 4.41 -1.84
CA LYS A 8 -14.58 4.73 -2.63
C LYS A 8 -15.47 3.49 -2.72
N GLU A 9 -16.75 3.70 -2.96
CA GLU A 9 -17.71 2.62 -3.16
C GLU A 9 -17.92 2.39 -4.67
N ILE A 10 -17.85 1.13 -5.10
CA ILE A 10 -18.15 0.67 -6.46
C ILE A 10 -19.01 -0.59 -6.33
N ASP A 11 -20.20 -0.57 -6.93
CA ASP A 11 -21.12 -1.72 -6.92
C ASP A 11 -21.35 -2.32 -5.52
N ASP A 12 -21.72 -1.46 -4.56
CA ASP A 12 -21.94 -1.78 -3.14
C ASP A 12 -20.69 -2.35 -2.41
N LYS A 13 -19.50 -2.16 -2.98
CA LYS A 13 -18.23 -2.64 -2.42
C LYS A 13 -17.27 -1.49 -2.16
N LEU A 14 -16.69 -1.48 -0.96
CA LEU A 14 -15.60 -0.57 -0.62
C LEU A 14 -14.28 -1.04 -1.23
N VAL A 15 -13.66 -0.15 -1.99
CA VAL A 15 -12.34 -0.33 -2.58
C VAL A 15 -11.45 0.85 -2.23
N THR A 16 -10.13 0.66 -2.31
CA THR A 16 -9.18 1.77 -2.19
C THR A 16 -9.46 2.80 -3.28
N LYS A 17 -9.24 4.08 -2.95
CA LYS A 17 -9.49 5.21 -3.84
C LYS A 17 -8.39 5.31 -4.90
N ILE A 18 -8.47 4.43 -5.88
CA ILE A 18 -7.48 4.27 -6.95
C ILE A 18 -8.18 4.00 -8.28
N ASP A 19 -7.58 4.47 -9.37
CA ASP A 19 -8.15 4.36 -10.72
C ASP A 19 -7.33 3.43 -11.63
N ILE A 20 -6.52 2.56 -11.01
CA ILE A 20 -5.68 1.57 -11.69
C ILE A 20 -6.02 0.20 -11.13
N ASP A 21 -6.10 -0.80 -12.01
CA ASP A 21 -6.34 -2.18 -11.62
C ASP A 21 -5.18 -2.74 -10.76
N PRO A 22 -5.48 -3.59 -9.77
CA PRO A 22 -4.45 -4.22 -8.98
C PRO A 22 -3.58 -5.16 -9.84
N PRO A 23 -2.29 -5.35 -9.47
CA PRO A 23 -1.47 -6.36 -10.11
C PRO A 23 -2.03 -7.78 -9.89
N ILE A 24 -1.61 -8.73 -10.73
CA ILE A 24 -1.97 -10.14 -10.64
C ILE A 24 -1.60 -10.66 -9.25
N GLY A 25 -2.57 -11.28 -8.57
CA GLY A 25 -2.39 -11.76 -7.19
C GLY A 25 -2.63 -10.70 -6.11
N TRP A 26 -3.02 -9.48 -6.48
CA TRP A 26 -3.36 -8.40 -5.55
C TRP A 26 -4.83 -7.98 -5.68
N THR A 27 -5.29 -7.14 -4.76
CA THR A 27 -6.65 -6.60 -4.70
C THR A 27 -6.64 -5.14 -4.25
N ASN A 28 -7.62 -4.35 -4.68
CA ASN A 28 -7.93 -3.04 -4.13
C ASN A 28 -9.13 -3.08 -3.16
N ASP A 29 -9.59 -4.27 -2.79
CA ASP A 29 -10.62 -4.45 -1.77
C ASP A 29 -10.21 -3.78 -0.45
N PHE A 30 -11.08 -2.91 0.07
CA PHE A 30 -10.73 -2.06 1.21
C PHE A 30 -10.50 -2.87 2.50
N GLU A 31 -11.25 -3.94 2.74
CA GLU A 31 -11.03 -4.79 3.92
C GLU A 31 -9.72 -5.56 3.79
N ALA A 32 -9.42 -6.07 2.60
CA ALA A 32 -8.20 -6.85 2.34
C ALA A 32 -6.90 -6.03 2.46
N VAL A 33 -6.97 -4.70 2.42
CA VAL A 33 -5.82 -3.83 2.69
C VAL A 33 -5.71 -3.42 4.16
N ASN A 34 -6.50 -3.98 5.07
CA ASN A 34 -6.64 -3.53 6.47
C ASN A 34 -7.43 -2.21 6.65
N GLY A 35 -8.18 -1.79 5.62
CA GLY A 35 -9.25 -0.79 5.67
C GLY A 35 -9.09 0.38 6.64
N PHE A 36 -9.87 0.35 7.71
CA PHE A 36 -9.95 1.43 8.70
C PHE A 36 -8.67 1.63 9.52
N GLU A 37 -7.74 0.67 9.54
CA GLU A 37 -6.47 0.82 10.27
C GLU A 37 -5.55 1.89 9.66
N TRP A 38 -5.86 2.36 8.44
CA TRP A 38 -5.12 3.42 7.74
C TRP A 38 -5.61 4.84 8.05
N VAL A 39 -6.77 4.99 8.69
CA VAL A 39 -7.29 6.32 9.07
C VAL A 39 -6.48 6.87 10.25
N GLU A 40 -6.65 8.16 10.59
CA GLU A 40 -5.81 8.85 11.58
C GLU A 40 -5.70 8.16 12.94
N GLU A 41 -6.78 7.51 13.38
CA GLU A 41 -6.86 6.83 14.68
C GLU A 41 -6.52 5.33 14.58
N GLY A 42 -6.20 4.84 13.39
CA GLY A 42 -5.90 3.44 13.13
C GLY A 42 -4.47 3.04 13.52
N SER A 43 -4.27 1.76 13.82
CA SER A 43 -2.97 1.27 14.30
C SER A 43 -1.87 1.36 13.25
N ILE A 44 -2.18 1.09 11.97
CA ILE A 44 -1.22 1.16 10.87
C ILE A 44 -0.77 2.60 10.62
N ALA A 45 -1.68 3.57 10.75
CA ALA A 45 -1.31 4.99 10.63
C ALA A 45 -0.25 5.39 11.67
N ALA A 46 -0.40 4.96 12.93
CA ALA A 46 0.57 5.21 13.99
C ALA A 46 1.92 4.51 13.74
N ILE A 47 1.91 3.28 13.23
CA ILE A 47 3.14 2.56 12.85
C ILE A 47 3.90 3.35 11.77
N ILE A 48 3.20 3.77 10.71
CA ILE A 48 3.80 4.50 9.59
C ILE A 48 4.35 5.86 10.04
N GLU A 49 3.65 6.57 10.93
CA GLU A 49 4.16 7.80 11.53
C GLU A 49 5.48 7.55 12.27
N GLY A 50 5.61 6.43 12.98
CA GLY A 50 6.85 5.99 13.62
C GLY A 50 8.01 5.70 12.65
N PHE A 51 7.75 5.53 11.36
CA PHE A 51 8.79 5.46 10.32
C PHE A 51 9.22 6.83 9.78
N GLY A 52 8.57 7.92 10.20
CA GLY A 52 8.91 9.29 9.82
C GLY A 52 8.67 9.59 8.33
N LEU A 53 7.71 8.91 7.71
CA LEU A 53 7.39 9.12 6.30
C LEU A 53 6.77 10.50 6.06
N LYS A 54 7.03 11.08 4.89
CA LYS A 54 6.42 12.35 4.48
C LYS A 54 5.12 12.07 3.73
N GLY A 55 4.06 12.78 4.14
CA GLY A 55 2.73 12.67 3.54
C GLY A 55 1.83 11.66 4.27
N LYS A 56 0.52 11.81 4.08
CA LYS A 56 -0.47 10.90 4.68
C LYS A 56 -0.43 9.55 3.93
N PRO A 57 -0.37 8.40 4.64
CA PRO A 57 -0.30 7.09 4.00
C PRO A 57 -1.63 6.68 3.39
N LYS A 58 -1.61 6.33 2.10
CA LYS A 58 -2.79 5.92 1.34
C LYS A 58 -2.64 4.46 0.91
N PRO A 59 -3.44 3.51 1.43
CA PRO A 59 -3.40 2.13 0.96
C PRO A 59 -3.83 2.03 -0.51
N LEU A 60 -3.15 1.19 -1.28
CA LEU A 60 -3.41 1.00 -2.71
C LEU A 60 -3.85 -0.43 -2.99
N PHE A 61 -3.00 -1.41 -2.68
CA PHE A 61 -3.24 -2.81 -3.02
C PHE A 61 -2.84 -3.76 -1.89
N GLY A 62 -3.64 -4.80 -1.67
CA GLY A 62 -3.36 -5.87 -0.70
C GLY A 62 -3.01 -7.17 -1.41
N ASN A 63 -2.00 -7.88 -0.92
CA ASN A 63 -1.59 -9.16 -1.46
C ASN A 63 -2.61 -10.25 -1.09
N LYS A 64 -3.08 -11.03 -2.07
CA LYS A 64 -4.07 -12.10 -1.82
C LYS A 64 -3.46 -13.34 -1.14
N GLY A 65 -2.13 -13.47 -1.13
CA GLY A 65 -1.39 -14.57 -0.53
C GLY A 65 -1.42 -14.56 1.01
N GLU A 66 -0.57 -15.39 1.60
CA GLU A 66 -0.51 -15.57 3.07
C GLU A 66 0.08 -14.37 3.80
N GLN A 67 1.06 -13.68 3.21
CA GLN A 67 1.80 -12.58 3.85
C GLN A 67 0.94 -11.31 4.05
N LYS A 68 -0.15 -11.16 3.30
CA LYS A 68 -1.05 -9.99 3.37
C LYS A 68 -0.37 -8.62 3.26
N ASP A 69 0.81 -8.56 2.63
CA ASP A 69 1.53 -7.33 2.36
C ASP A 69 0.62 -6.29 1.68
N VAL A 70 0.77 -5.02 2.05
CA VAL A 70 -0.01 -3.91 1.50
C VAL A 70 0.92 -2.90 0.83
N ILE A 71 0.70 -2.64 -0.46
CA ILE A 71 1.32 -1.52 -1.16
C ILE A 71 0.54 -0.26 -0.81
N PHE A 72 1.26 0.78 -0.40
CA PHE A 72 0.69 2.08 -0.08
C PHE A 72 1.57 3.23 -0.59
N GLN A 73 0.98 4.42 -0.70
CA GLN A 73 1.67 5.64 -1.09
C GLN A 73 1.77 6.58 0.10
N ALA A 74 2.92 7.22 0.30
CA ALA A 74 3.06 8.36 1.19
C ALA A 74 3.86 9.46 0.49
N GLY A 75 3.22 10.62 0.28
CA GLY A 75 3.76 11.66 -0.60
C GLY A 75 3.91 11.15 -2.02
N GLU A 76 5.10 11.32 -2.61
CA GLU A 76 5.41 10.87 -3.98
C GLU A 76 6.05 9.48 -4.04
N LYS A 77 6.11 8.76 -2.92
CA LYS A 77 6.83 7.50 -2.81
C LYS A 77 5.88 6.34 -2.53
N LEU A 78 6.27 5.17 -3.04
CA LEU A 78 5.58 3.91 -2.86
C LEU A 78 6.31 3.05 -1.82
N TYR A 79 5.52 2.35 -1.03
CA TYR A 79 5.97 1.57 0.11
C TYR A 79 5.19 0.27 0.19
N ILE A 80 5.74 -0.66 0.96
CA ILE A 80 5.11 -1.91 1.38
C ILE A 80 4.99 -1.86 2.89
N TYR A 81 3.82 -2.17 3.41
CA TYR A 81 3.59 -2.52 4.80
C TYR A 81 3.45 -4.04 4.93
N GLN A 82 4.19 -4.63 5.86
CA GLN A 82 4.15 -6.06 6.15
C GLN A 82 3.45 -6.28 7.50
N PRO A 83 2.19 -6.74 7.52
CA PRO A 83 1.40 -6.81 8.76
C PRO A 83 2.03 -7.70 9.83
N ASP A 84 2.63 -8.83 9.44
CA ASP A 84 3.18 -9.82 10.38
C ASP A 84 4.39 -9.30 11.18
N SER A 85 5.21 -8.43 10.57
CA SER A 85 6.40 -7.86 11.22
C SER A 85 6.23 -6.38 11.59
N GLU A 86 5.11 -5.77 11.23
CA GLU A 86 4.86 -4.33 11.31
C GLU A 86 5.95 -3.49 10.60
N ASP A 87 6.65 -4.07 9.62
CA ASP A 87 7.68 -3.38 8.87
C ASP A 87 7.11 -2.52 7.75
N VAL A 88 7.85 -1.46 7.44
CA VAL A 88 7.61 -0.60 6.29
C VAL A 88 8.85 -0.55 5.42
N LEU A 89 8.70 -0.91 4.15
CA LEU A 89 9.79 -0.96 3.17
C LEU A 89 9.50 0.01 2.03
N ARG A 90 10.51 0.76 1.59
CA ARG A 90 10.40 1.70 0.46
C ARG A 90 10.70 0.97 -0.84
N ILE A 91 9.83 1.12 -1.83
CA ILE A 91 10.07 0.70 -3.22
C ILE A 91 10.98 1.75 -3.89
N LYS A 92 12.10 1.33 -4.48
CA LYS A 92 13.17 2.25 -4.94
C LYS A 92 13.07 2.65 -6.41
N ASP A 93 12.70 1.72 -7.27
CA ASP A 93 12.87 1.89 -8.73
C ASP A 93 11.61 2.44 -9.43
N TYR A 94 10.54 2.69 -8.67
CA TYR A 94 9.26 3.12 -9.20
C TYR A 94 8.74 4.34 -8.45
N THR A 95 8.31 5.34 -9.21
CA THR A 95 7.70 6.57 -8.70
C THR A 95 6.26 6.77 -9.17
N ASP A 96 5.86 6.05 -10.21
CA ASP A 96 4.49 5.96 -10.70
C ASP A 96 3.94 4.55 -10.51
N LEU A 97 2.62 4.49 -10.36
CA LEU A 97 1.94 3.25 -10.02
C LEU A 97 1.80 2.30 -11.22
N GLU A 98 1.62 2.82 -12.43
CA GLU A 98 1.47 2.01 -13.65
C GLU A 98 2.72 1.16 -13.90
N SER A 99 3.90 1.76 -13.81
CA SER A 99 5.18 1.05 -13.98
C SER A 99 5.39 0.00 -12.88
N LEU A 100 5.00 0.28 -11.64
CA LEU A 100 5.05 -0.70 -10.55
C LEU A 100 4.12 -1.89 -10.83
N VAL A 101 2.87 -1.63 -11.22
CA VAL A 101 1.90 -2.69 -11.54
C VAL A 101 2.39 -3.54 -12.70
N PHE A 102 2.90 -2.91 -13.75
CA PHE A 102 3.50 -3.61 -14.88
C PHE A 102 4.65 -4.53 -14.44
N ALA A 103 5.59 -4.02 -13.64
CA ALA A 103 6.73 -4.80 -13.17
C ALA A 103 6.31 -5.99 -12.29
N ILE A 104 5.35 -5.82 -11.39
CA ILE A 104 4.82 -6.92 -10.58
C ILE A 104 4.17 -7.99 -11.46
N ASN A 105 3.44 -7.58 -12.51
CA ASN A 105 2.79 -8.51 -13.43
C ASN A 105 3.79 -9.27 -14.32
N ASP A 106 4.86 -8.60 -14.73
CA ASP A 106 5.86 -9.15 -15.66
C ASP A 106 6.88 -10.04 -14.94
N SER A 107 7.46 -9.54 -13.84
CA SER A 107 8.59 -10.16 -13.14
C SER A 107 8.25 -10.68 -11.75
N GLY A 108 7.11 -10.27 -11.18
CA GLY A 108 6.68 -10.68 -9.84
C GLY A 108 7.12 -9.75 -8.72
N TYR A 109 6.35 -9.77 -7.62
CA TYR A 109 6.59 -8.93 -6.43
C TYR A 109 7.98 -9.15 -5.79
N GLY A 110 8.48 -10.39 -5.81
CA GLY A 110 9.76 -10.74 -5.20
C GLY A 110 10.99 -10.08 -5.84
N GLU A 111 10.84 -9.55 -7.06
CA GLU A 111 11.93 -8.90 -7.80
C GLU A 111 11.98 -7.38 -7.56
N LEU A 112 11.08 -6.83 -6.73
CA LEU A 112 11.10 -5.40 -6.41
C LEU A 112 12.32 -5.05 -5.55
N ASN A 113 13.04 -4.00 -5.96
CA ASN A 113 14.08 -3.39 -5.16
C ASN A 113 13.47 -2.58 -4.01
N ILE A 114 13.55 -3.14 -2.81
CA ILE A 114 12.96 -2.58 -1.59
C ILE A 114 14.03 -2.35 -0.52
N ALA A 115 13.89 -1.28 0.25
CA ALA A 115 14.83 -0.96 1.32
C ALA A 115 14.14 -0.33 2.53
N ASN A 116 14.71 -0.53 3.71
CA ASN A 116 14.22 0.11 4.93
C ASN A 116 14.35 1.65 4.80
N PRO A 117 13.25 2.42 4.91
CA PRO A 117 13.25 3.85 4.66
C PRO A 117 14.06 4.64 5.69
N ARG A 118 14.35 4.09 6.87
CA ARG A 118 15.14 4.75 7.92
C ARG A 118 16.63 4.87 7.58
N TYR A 119 17.13 4.04 6.65
CA TYR A 119 18.56 3.96 6.31
C TYR A 119 18.85 4.39 4.86
N SER A 120 17.96 5.19 4.25
CA SER A 120 17.85 5.30 2.78
C SER A 120 17.76 6.71 2.23
#